data_AF-A0AA42GUP4-F1
#
_entry.id   AF-A0AA42GUP4-F1
#
_cell.length_a   1.000
_cell.length_b   1.000
_cell.length_c   1.000
_cell.angle_alpha   90.00
_cell.angle_beta   90.00
_cell.angle_gamma   90.00
#
_symmetry.space_group_name_H-M   'P 1'
#
loop_
_entity.id
_entity.type
_entity.pdbx_description
1 polymer ?
#
loop_
_entity_poly.entity_id
_entity_poly.type
_entity_poly.pdbx_seq_one_letter_code
_entity_poly.pdbx_strand_id
1 'polypeptide(L)'
;MKSIIGAGTAILLISGCTHRSEPQIVTKVETRQMAVPEALLTCMPEPEAREVWNSQKQVAMYLIRVSEAGEDCRQKLDGVRRLLAHKTL
;
A
#
# COMPACT_ATOMS: atom_id res chain seq x y z
N MET A 1 12.10 -8.39 -65.65
CA MET A 1 10.91 -8.01 -64.87
C MET A 1 10.87 -8.81 -63.56
N LYS A 2 11.61 -8.44 -62.50
CA LYS A 2 11.53 -9.16 -61.21
C LYS A 2 12.02 -8.41 -59.94
N SER A 3 12.39 -7.13 -60.02
CA SER A 3 13.06 -6.45 -58.88
C SER A 3 12.36 -5.18 -58.34
N ILE A 4 11.15 -4.83 -58.79
CA ILE A 4 10.53 -3.53 -58.42
C ILE A 4 9.55 -3.65 -57.24
N ILE A 5 9.20 -4.86 -56.79
CA ILE A 5 8.19 -5.07 -55.73
C ILE A 5 8.76 -4.89 -54.31
N GLY A 6 10.09 -4.92 -54.13
CA GLY A 6 10.71 -4.88 -52.79
C GLY A 6 10.72 -3.50 -52.10
N ALA A 7 10.77 -2.40 -52.86
CA ALA A 7 10.96 -1.06 -52.29
C ALA A 7 9.66 -0.44 -51.75
N GLY A 8 8.51 -0.73 -52.37
CA GLY A 8 7.22 -0.15 -51.96
C GLY A 8 6.72 -0.68 -50.61
N THR A 9 6.92 -1.96 -50.33
CA THR A 9 6.48 -2.61 -49.09
C THR A 9 7.27 -2.14 -47.87
N ALA A 10 8.54 -1.76 -48.05
CA ALA A 10 9.37 -1.22 -46.98
C ALA A 10 8.87 0.15 -46.50
N ILE A 11 8.33 1.00 -47.38
CA ILE A 11 7.84 2.35 -47.04
C ILE A 11 6.51 2.28 -46.25
N LEU A 12 5.65 1.30 -46.54
CA LEU A 12 4.38 1.09 -45.85
C LEU A 12 4.54 0.62 -44.39
N LEU A 13 5.64 -0.03 -44.04
CA LEU A 13 5.89 -0.55 -42.69
C LEU A 13 6.44 0.52 -41.72
N ILE A 14 6.96 1.64 -42.21
CA ILE A 14 7.64 2.66 -41.37
C ILE A 14 6.70 3.82 -41.02
N SER A 15 5.54 3.96 -41.68
CA SER A 15 4.58 5.04 -41.42
C SER A 15 3.80 4.90 -40.11
N GLY A 16 3.88 3.75 -39.42
CA GLY A 16 3.19 3.52 -38.15
C GLY A 16 3.79 4.24 -36.93
N CYS A 17 5.04 4.72 -37.01
CA CYS A 17 5.75 5.26 -35.85
C CYS A 17 5.54 6.76 -35.59
N THR A 18 4.75 7.46 -36.42
CA THR A 18 4.54 8.92 -36.28
C THR A 18 3.31 9.29 -35.43
N HIS A 19 2.60 8.31 -34.88
CA HIS A 19 1.46 8.58 -34.01
C HIS A 19 1.93 9.11 -32.65
N ARG A 20 2.00 10.43 -32.54
CA ARG A 20 2.19 11.15 -31.28
C ARG A 20 0.80 11.43 -30.70
N SER A 21 0.47 10.81 -29.57
CA SER A 21 -0.75 11.14 -28.84
C SER A 21 -0.74 12.64 -28.50
N GLU A 22 -1.89 13.29 -28.64
CA GLU A 22 -2.04 14.67 -28.17
C GLU A 22 -1.72 14.73 -26.68
N PRO A 23 -0.91 15.71 -26.23
CA PRO A 23 -0.57 15.81 -24.83
C PRO A 23 -1.83 16.05 -24.02
N GLN A 24 -2.15 15.14 -23.09
CA GLN A 24 -3.20 15.41 -22.11
C GLN A 24 -2.77 16.59 -21.23
N ILE A 25 -3.46 17.72 -21.41
CA ILE A 25 -3.27 18.91 -20.59
C ILE A 25 -3.96 18.64 -19.25
N VAL A 26 -3.18 18.36 -18.21
CA VAL A 26 -3.69 18.27 -16.84
C VAL A 26 -4.05 19.68 -16.38
N THR A 27 -5.35 20.00 -16.35
CA THR A 27 -5.85 21.35 -16.05
C THR A 27 -5.86 21.68 -14.56
N LYS A 28 -5.84 20.66 -13.70
CA LYS A 28 -5.87 20.84 -12.25
C LYS A 28 -5.26 19.64 -11.55
N VAL A 29 -4.29 19.91 -10.68
CA VAL A 29 -3.78 18.93 -9.71
C VAL A 29 -4.24 19.40 -8.33
N GLU A 30 -5.16 18.66 -7.71
CA GLU A 30 -5.54 18.88 -6.32
C GLU A 30 -4.81 17.88 -5.43
N THR A 31 -4.05 18.40 -4.46
CA THR A 31 -3.48 17.58 -3.40
C THR A 31 -4.37 17.69 -2.17
N ARG A 32 -4.92 16.57 -1.71
CA ARG A 32 -5.64 16.52 -0.43
C ARG A 32 -4.76 15.86 0.62
N GLN A 33 -4.47 16.58 1.71
CA GLN A 33 -3.94 15.95 2.90
C GLN A 33 -5.09 15.25 3.62
N MET A 34 -5.11 13.93 3.54
CA MET A 34 -5.96 13.13 4.42
C MET A 34 -5.26 13.06 5.78
N ALA A 35 -5.87 13.65 6.80
CA ALA A 35 -5.47 13.43 8.19
C ALA A 35 -5.89 12.02 8.58
N VAL A 36 -4.98 11.26 9.20
CA VAL A 36 -5.30 9.93 9.73
C VAL A 36 -6.08 10.12 11.03
N PRO A 37 -7.30 9.57 11.17
CA PRO A 37 -8.05 9.67 12.42
C PRO A 37 -7.30 9.00 13.58
N GLU A 38 -7.26 9.65 14.74
CA GLU A 38 -6.61 9.12 15.95
C GLU A 38 -7.15 7.75 16.39
N ALA A 39 -8.44 7.47 16.13
CA ALA A 39 -9.03 6.17 16.42
C ALA A 39 -8.37 5.01 15.66
N LEU A 40 -7.77 5.27 14.49
CA LEU A 40 -7.00 4.29 13.74
C LEU A 40 -5.57 4.14 14.26
N LEU A 41 -5.13 5.04 15.15
CA LEU A 41 -3.81 5.05 15.76
C LEU A 41 -3.78 4.42 17.16
N THR A 42 -4.93 3.96 17.67
CA THR A 42 -5.07 3.31 18.97
C THR A 42 -5.22 1.80 18.85
N CYS A 43 -4.49 1.04 19.68
CA CYS A 43 -4.65 -0.41 19.80
C CYS A 43 -5.41 -0.75 21.09
N MET A 44 -6.06 -1.92 21.09
CA MET A 44 -6.64 -2.48 22.30
C MET A 44 -5.52 -2.72 23.35
N PRO A 45 -5.78 -2.50 24.65
CA PRO A 45 -4.80 -2.74 25.69
C PRO A 45 -4.34 -4.20 25.68
N GLU A 46 -3.08 -4.40 26.05
CA GLU A 46 -2.51 -5.74 26.17
C GLU A 46 -3.21 -6.50 27.30
N PRO A 47 -3.67 -7.75 27.07
CA PRO A 47 -4.26 -8.56 28.13
C PRO A 47 -3.28 -8.77 29.28
N GLU A 48 -3.71 -8.57 30.53
CA GLU A 48 -2.86 -8.81 31.70
C GLU A 48 -2.67 -10.30 31.98
N ALA A 49 -1.40 -10.71 32.15
CA ALA A 49 -1.08 -12.02 32.71
C ALA A 49 -1.34 -12.00 34.22
N ARG A 50 -2.51 -12.50 34.64
CA ARG A 50 -2.79 -12.71 36.08
C ARG A 50 -1.84 -13.77 36.64
N GLU A 51 -1.35 -13.54 37.87
CA GLU A 51 -0.30 -14.34 38.53
C GLU A 51 -0.64 -15.83 38.75
N VAL A 52 -1.90 -16.24 38.59
CA VAL A 52 -2.32 -17.62 38.82
C VAL A 52 -3.17 -18.13 37.66
N TRP A 53 -2.52 -18.77 36.69
CA TRP A 53 -3.21 -19.59 35.70
C TRP A 53 -3.26 -21.02 36.21
N ASN A 54 -4.48 -21.50 36.46
CA ASN A 54 -4.72 -22.76 37.14
C ASN A 54 -4.80 -23.94 36.17
N SER A 55 -4.67 -23.69 34.85
CA SER A 55 -4.75 -24.73 33.83
C SER A 55 -4.11 -24.32 32.51
N GLN A 56 -3.66 -25.31 31.74
CA GLN A 56 -3.14 -25.12 30.38
C GLN A 56 -4.17 -24.51 29.42
N LYS A 57 -5.46 -24.79 29.64
CA LYS A 57 -6.56 -24.16 28.88
C LYS A 57 -6.56 -22.64 29.08
N GLN A 58 -6.32 -22.16 30.28
CA GLN A 58 -6.29 -20.72 30.56
C GLN A 58 -5.10 -20.04 29.90
N VAL A 59 -3.94 -20.71 29.89
CA VAL A 59 -2.74 -20.25 29.15
C VAL A 59 -3.03 -20.13 27.66
N ALA A 60 -3.60 -21.17 27.05
CA ALA A 60 -3.93 -21.17 25.63
C ALA A 60 -4.94 -20.06 25.26
N MET A 61 -6.00 -19.89 26.05
CA MET A 61 -6.99 -18.83 25.83
C MET A 61 -6.44 -17.42 26.08
N TYR A 62 -5.38 -17.27 26.88
CA TYR A 62 -4.67 -16.00 27.02
C TYR A 62 -3.85 -15.70 25.77
N LEU A 63 -3.05 -16.66 25.28
CA LEU A 63 -2.23 -16.49 24.08
C LEU A 63 -3.06 -16.14 22.85
N ILE A 64 -4.23 -16.79 22.67
CA ILE A 64 -5.18 -16.44 21.62
C ILE A 64 -5.63 -14.99 21.76
N ARG A 65 -6.04 -14.56 22.95
CA ARG A 65 -6.47 -13.17 23.19
C ARG A 65 -5.34 -12.17 22.98
N VAL A 66 -4.10 -12.47 23.35
CA VAL A 66 -2.95 -11.58 23.11
C VAL A 66 -2.72 -11.41 21.61
N SER A 67 -2.73 -12.53 20.87
CA SER A 67 -2.55 -12.55 19.41
C SER A 67 -3.66 -11.76 18.71
N GLU A 68 -4.92 -12.00 19.07
CA GLU A 68 -6.08 -11.28 18.54
C GLU A 68 -6.11 -9.80 18.96
N ALA A 69 -5.65 -9.48 20.17
CA ALA A 69 -5.83 -8.15 20.76
C ALA A 69 -4.83 -7.09 20.30
N GLY A 70 -3.67 -7.47 19.78
CA GLY A 70 -2.80 -6.41 19.26
C GLY A 70 -1.34 -6.70 19.08
N GLU A 71 -0.93 -7.95 18.90
CA GLU A 71 0.41 -8.18 18.33
C GLU A 71 0.51 -7.49 16.96
N ASP A 72 -0.43 -7.79 16.06
CA ASP A 72 -0.44 -7.23 14.70
C ASP A 72 -0.70 -5.72 14.70
N CYS A 73 -1.62 -5.27 15.57
CA CYS A 73 -1.93 -3.84 15.74
C CYS A 73 -0.70 -3.06 16.22
N ARG A 74 -0.10 -3.44 17.35
CA ARG A 74 1.00 -2.68 17.98
C ARG A 74 2.25 -2.68 17.10
N GLN A 75 2.57 -3.81 16.48
CA GLN A 75 3.77 -3.93 15.63
C GLN A 75 3.67 -3.09 14.36
N LYS A 76 2.49 -3.02 13.73
CA LYS A 76 2.29 -2.24 12.49
C LYS A 76 2.07 -0.76 12.75
N LEU A 77 1.33 -0.40 13.81
CA LEU A 77 1.00 1.00 14.09
C LEU A 77 2.21 1.84 14.48
N ASP A 78 3.22 1.23 15.12
CA ASP A 78 4.47 1.94 15.42
C ASP A 78 5.17 2.46 14.16
N GLY A 79 5.12 1.71 13.05
CA GLY A 79 5.62 2.18 11.75
C GLY A 79 4.84 3.38 11.22
N VAL A 80 3.51 3.33 11.29
CA VAL A 80 2.62 4.40 10.83
C VAL A 80 2.84 5.68 11.65
N ARG A 81 2.91 5.58 12.99
CA ARG A 81 3.13 6.73 13.89
C ARG A 81 4.46 7.42 13.58
N ARG A 82 5.53 6.67 13.32
CA ARG A 82 6.83 7.23 12.92
C ARG A 82 6.76 8.01 11.60
N LEU A 83 6.07 7.46 10.60
CA LEU A 83 5.88 8.15 9.31
C LEU A 83 5.11 9.46 9.48
N LEU A 84 4.08 9.48 10.33
CA LEU A 84 3.31 10.69 10.62
C LEU A 84 4.13 11.74 11.37
N ALA A 85 4.97 11.33 12.33
CA ALA A 85 5.86 12.24 13.06
C ALA A 85 6.91 12.92 12.17
N HIS A 86 7.35 12.25 11.09
CA HIS A 86 8.28 12.83 10.12
C HIS A 86 7.60 13.68 9.02
N LYS A 87 6.28 13.58 8.86
CA LYS A 87 5.52 14.33 7.83
C LYS A 87 5.17 15.75 8.27
N THR A 88 5.53 16.15 9.49
CA THR A 88 5.24 17.44 10.12
C THR A 88 6.39 18.46 9.95
N LEU A 89 7.03 18.48 8.77
CA LEU A 89 7.97 19.53 8.33
C LEU A 89 7.49 20.15 7.01
#